data_AF-A0A848YAF0-F1
#
_entry.id   AF-A0A848YAF0-F1
#
_cell.length_a   1.000
_cell.length_b   1.000
_cell.length_c   1.000
_cell.angle_alpha   90.00
_cell.angle_beta   90.00
_cell.angle_gamma   90.00
#
_symmetry.space_group_name_H-M   'P 1'
#
loop_
_entity.id
_entity.type
_entity.pdbx_description
1 polymer ?
#
loop_
_entity_poly.entity_id
_entity_poly.type
_entity_poly.pdbx_seq_one_letter_code
_entity_poly.pdbx_strand_id
1 'polypeptide(L)' 'EFVHLMHRERGDERMALFFRCSSWQGTVRNAKPDKCDDLSWFDYDRLPDNLVPYIGHALASVRRGERYSEFAWR' A
#
# COMPACT_ATOMS: atom_id res chain seq x y z
N GLU A 1 9.27 6.59 7.85
CA GLU A 1 8.88 7.97 7.49
C GLU A 1 7.42 8.01 7.04
N PHE A 2 6.60 8.95 7.50
CA PHE A 2 5.24 9.13 6.94
C PHE A 2 5.35 9.65 5.51
N VAL A 3 4.74 8.96 4.54
CA VAL A 3 4.85 9.31 3.12
C VAL A 3 3.54 9.74 2.47
N HIS A 4 2.40 9.23 2.93
CA HIS A 4 1.11 9.50 2.30
C HIS A 4 -0.07 9.21 3.24
N LEU A 5 -1.07 10.09 3.23
CA LEU A 5 -2.40 9.84 3.80
C LEU A 5 -3.39 9.67 2.65
N MET A 6 -4.20 8.62 2.72
CA MET A 6 -5.33 8.45 1.83
C MET A 6 -6.61 8.43 2.64
N HIS A 7 -7.54 9.29 2.29
CA HIS A 7 -8.93 9.10 2.66
C HIS A 7 -9.55 8.14 1.64
N ARG A 8 -10.29 7.11 2.10
CA ARG A 8 -11.03 6.22 1.19
C ARG A 8 -12.42 5.91 1.72
N GLU A 9 -13.37 5.81 0.81
CA GLU A 9 -14.75 5.41 1.09
C GLU A 9 -15.10 4.20 0.22
N ARG A 10 -15.41 3.07 0.86
CA ARG A 10 -15.91 1.88 0.16
C ARG A 10 -16.79 1.05 1.07
N GLY A 11 -18.00 1.54 1.34
CA GLY A 11 -18.94 0.95 2.29
C GLY A 11 -18.66 1.35 3.75
N ASP A 12 -17.43 1.77 4.05
CA ASP A 12 -17.05 2.50 5.25
C ASP A 12 -15.99 3.56 4.94
N GLU A 13 -15.97 4.63 5.74
CA GLU A 13 -14.97 5.69 5.66
C GLU A 13 -13.73 5.28 6.44
N ARG A 14 -12.56 5.38 5.79
CA ARG A 14 -11.28 5.02 6.41
C ARG A 14 -10.17 5.97 6.00
N MET A 15 -9.29 6.25 6.95
CA MET A 15 -7.96 6.81 6.69
C MET A 15 -6.93 5.68 6.57
N ALA A 16 -6.11 5.70 5.53
CA ALA A 16 -4.92 4.87 5.41
C ALA A 16 -3.67 5.74 5.48
N LEU A 17 -2.81 5.48 6.47
CA LEU A 17 -1.52 6.13 6.61
C LEU A 17 -0.44 5.19 6.10
N PHE A 18 0.34 5.66 5.13
CA PHE A 18 1.44 4.91 4.53
C PHE A 18 2.76 5.43 5.06
N PHE A 19 3.65 4.49 5.42
CA PHE A 19 4.97 4.78 5.92
C PHE A 19 6.02 4.07 5.07
N ARG A 20 7.10 4.76 4.76
CA ARG A 20 8.29 4.17 4.15
C ARG A 20 9.19 3.58 5.23
N CYS A 21 9.53 2.31 5.05
CA CYS A 21 10.60 1.64 5.78
C CYS A 21 11.91 1.93 5.06
N SER A 22 12.82 2.68 5.70
CA SER A 22 14.11 3.09 5.11
C SER A 22 15.22 2.06 5.32
N SER A 23 15.04 1.14 6.27
CA SER A 23 15.99 0.06 6.55
C SER A 23 15.24 -1.19 7.02
N TRP A 24 15.61 -2.33 6.46
CA TRP A 24 15.08 -3.65 6.81
C TRP A 24 16.23 -4.66 6.88
N GLN A 25 16.10 -5.66 7.75
CA GLN A 25 17.04 -6.77 7.87
C GLN A 25 16.30 -8.11 8.03
N GLY A 26 16.92 -9.19 7.58
CA GLY A 26 16.37 -10.55 7.65
C GLY A 26 15.51 -10.92 6.45
N THR A 27 15.00 -12.15 6.47
CA THR A 27 14.15 -12.70 5.41
C THR A 27 12.68 -12.41 5.68
N VAL A 28 11.93 -12.08 4.63
CA VAL A 28 10.49 -11.88 4.73
C VAL A 28 9.83 -13.22 5.12
N ARG A 29 8.85 -13.20 6.04
CA ARG A 29 8.17 -14.42 6.51
C ARG A 29 6.69 -14.18 6.68
N ASN A 30 5.88 -15.03 6.06
CA ASN A 30 4.45 -15.07 6.30
C ASN A 30 4.16 -15.70 7.68
N ALA A 31 3.77 -14.86 8.65
CA ALA A 31 3.51 -15.28 10.02
C ALA A 31 2.06 -15.75 10.26
N LYS A 32 1.17 -15.62 9.28
CA LYS A 32 -0.25 -16.00 9.36
C LYS A 32 -0.71 -16.70 8.06
N PRO A 33 -0.24 -17.92 7.78
CA PRO A 33 -0.60 -18.65 6.56
C PRO A 33 -2.11 -18.95 6.43
N ASP A 34 -2.86 -18.89 7.53
CA ASP A 34 -4.32 -19.01 7.56
C ASP A 34 -5.06 -17.77 7.04
N LYS A 35 -4.35 -16.62 6.93
CA LYS A 35 -4.93 -15.32 6.54
C LYS A 35 -4.24 -14.67 5.35
N CYS A 36 -3.08 -15.18 4.95
CA CYS A 36 -2.23 -14.60 3.92
C CYS A 36 -1.62 -15.77 3.14
N ASP A 37 -1.82 -15.79 1.83
CA ASP A 37 -1.36 -16.92 1.01
C ASP A 37 0.15 -16.85 0.75
N ASP A 38 0.68 -15.67 0.44
CA ASP A 38 2.10 -15.46 0.13
C ASP A 38 2.59 -14.06 0.54
N LEU A 39 3.91 -13.93 0.68
CA LEU A 39 4.59 -12.67 0.94
C LEU A 39 5.89 -12.59 0.13
N SER A 40 5.91 -11.68 -0.84
CA SER A 40 7.00 -11.55 -1.83
C SER A 40 7.40 -10.09 -2.03
N TRP A 41 8.64 -9.87 -2.46
CA TRP A 41 9.15 -8.55 -2.87
C TRP A 41 8.90 -8.32 -4.36
N PHE A 42 8.48 -7.11 -4.71
CA PHE A 42 8.20 -6.72 -6.09
C PHE A 42 8.92 -5.40 -6.41
N ASP A 43 9.49 -5.33 -7.60
CA ASP A 43 9.99 -4.06 -8.12
C ASP A 43 8.81 -3.11 -8.39
N TYR A 44 9.04 -1.83 -8.18
CA TYR A 44 8.01 -0.80 -8.35
C TYR A 44 7.47 -0.72 -9.78
N ASP A 45 8.32 -1.07 -10.76
CA ASP A 45 7.98 -1.08 -12.18
C ASP A 45 7.46 -2.45 -12.66
N ARG A 46 7.33 -3.42 -11.75
CA ARG A 46 6.89 -4.81 -12.03
C ARG A 46 5.95 -5.32 -10.94
N LEU A 47 5.01 -4.47 -10.55
CA LEU A 47 3.94 -4.84 -9.64
C LEU A 47 3.00 -5.85 -10.32
N PRO A 48 2.38 -6.78 -9.55
CA PRO A 48 1.43 -7.71 -10.12
C PRO A 48 0.13 -7.00 -10.52
N ASP A 49 -0.58 -7.53 -11.52
CA ASP A 49 -1.79 -6.89 -12.05
C ASP A 49 -2.99 -6.96 -11.09
N ASN A 50 -2.97 -7.89 -10.13
CA ASN A 50 -4.05 -8.17 -9.20
C ASN A 50 -4.00 -7.34 -7.90
N LEU A 51 -3.40 -6.15 -7.94
CA LEU A 51 -3.38 -5.26 -6.78
C LEU A 51 -4.80 -4.87 -6.34
N VAL A 52 -4.98 -4.77 -5.03
CA VAL A 52 -6.18 -4.10 -4.48
C VAL A 52 -6.17 -2.65 -5.00
N PRO A 53 -7.24 -2.15 -5.65
CA PRO A 53 -7.19 -0.90 -6.41
C PRO A 53 -6.65 0.32 -5.65
N TYR A 54 -7.04 0.50 -4.39
CA TYR A 54 -6.57 1.64 -3.59
C TYR A 54 -5.07 1.54 -3.26
N ILE A 55 -4.50 0.33 -3.20
CA ILE A 55 -3.04 0.14 -3.00
C ILE A 55 -2.29 0.60 -4.25
N GLY A 56 -2.78 0.26 -5.45
CA GLY A 56 -2.22 0.75 -6.71
C GLY A 56 -2.23 2.29 -6.77
N HIS A 57 -3.35 2.92 -6.38
CA HIS A 57 -3.43 4.38 -6.28
C HIS A 57 -2.44 4.95 -5.27
N ALA A 58 -2.37 4.38 -4.06
CA ALA A 58 -1.46 4.85 -3.02
C ALA A 58 0.01 4.79 -3.46
N LEU A 59 0.42 3.69 -4.11
CA LEU A 59 1.77 3.54 -4.66
C LEU A 59 2.03 4.62 -5.73
N ALA A 60 1.12 4.81 -6.68
CA ALA A 60 1.27 5.84 -7.70
C ALA A 60 1.41 7.26 -7.10
N SER A 61 0.62 7.60 -6.09
CA SER A 61 0.70 8.88 -5.36
C SER A 61 2.01 9.05 -4.60
N VAL A 62 2.46 8.01 -3.87
CA VAL A 62 3.75 8.01 -3.18
C VAL A 62 4.90 8.24 -4.17
N ARG A 63 4.84 7.63 -5.36
CA ARG A 63 5.84 7.81 -6.42
C ARG A 63 5.87 9.25 -6.96
N ARG A 64 4.72 9.91 -7.05
CA ARG A 64 4.62 11.33 -7.44
C ARG A 64 4.96 12.30 -6.30
N GLY A 65 5.20 11.80 -5.08
CA GLY A 65 5.47 12.63 -3.90
C GLY A 65 4.23 13.29 -3.31
N GLU A 66 3.03 12.86 -3.69
CA GLU A 66 1.78 13.38 -3.16
C GLU A 66 1.62 12.95 -1.69
N ARG A 67 1.33 13.91 -0.81
CA ARG A 67 1.15 13.66 0.63
C ARG A 67 -0.26 13.23 1.01
N TYR A 68 -1.23 13.56 0.16
CA TYR A 68 -2.64 13.33 0.38
C TYR A 68 -3.31 12.85 -0.92
N SER A 69 -4.27 11.93 -0.80
CA SER A 69 -5.19 11.58 -1.87
C SER A 69 -6.55 11.16 -1.31
N GLU A 70 -7.55 11.21 -2.17
CA GLU A 70 -8.85 10.62 -1.95
C GLU A 70 -9.06 9.49 -2.95
N PHE A 71 -9.54 8.35 -2.45
CA PHE A 71 -9.86 7.20 -3.30
C PHE A 71 -11.32 6.78 -3.13
N ALA A 72 -12.02 6.68 -4.25
CA ALA A 72 -13.45 6.35 -4.32
C ALA A 72 -14.38 7.32 -3.55
N TRP A 73 -13.90 8.54 -3.25
CA TRP A 73 -14.74 9.63 -2.77
C TRP A 73 -15.53 10.24 -3.93
N ARG A 74 -16.76 10.64 -3.63
CA ARG A 74 -17.63 11.42 -4.49
C ARG A 74 -17.83 12.81 -3.92
#